data_AF-A0A1Q8Q2R8-F1
#
_entry.id   AF-A0A1Q8Q2R8-F1
#
_cell.length_a   1.000
_cell.length_b   1.000
_cell.length_c   1.000
_cell.angle_alpha   90.00
_cell.angle_beta   90.00
_cell.angle_gamma   90.00
#
_symmetry.space_group_name_H-M   'P 1'
#
loop_
_entity.id
_entity.type
_entity.pdbx_description
1 polymer ?
#
loop_
_entity_poly.entity_id
_entity_poly.type
_entity_poly.pdbx_seq_one_letter_code
_entity_poly.pdbx_strand_id
1 'polypeptide(L)'
;MIETYDDLFVKQCMRCHTPTPTDREEGDVYCQKCASPLANRCTNISDDNFSNYEGCGVALKPEAVYCPKCATISLFAREQLIENKYPKVELVSNFEDDEPVF
;
A
#
# COMPACT_ATOMS: atom_id res chain seq x y z
N MET A 1 10.65 16.18 18.56
CA MET A 1 11.54 15.18 17.93
C MET A 1 11.17 15.16 16.47
N ILE A 2 12.10 15.50 15.58
CA ILE A 2 11.86 15.42 14.14
C ILE A 2 11.99 13.93 13.83
N GLU A 3 10.88 13.23 13.63
CA GLU A 3 10.89 11.89 13.05
C GLU A 3 11.56 12.04 11.67
N THR A 4 12.82 11.67 11.60
CA THR A 4 13.56 11.66 10.35
C THR A 4 12.90 10.65 9.42
N TYR A 5 12.65 11.04 8.18
CA TYR A 5 11.99 10.24 7.14
C TYR A 5 12.52 8.79 7.00
N ASP A 6 13.71 8.50 7.52
CA ASP A 6 14.35 7.18 7.57
C ASP A 6 13.51 6.07 8.21
N ASP A 7 12.67 6.36 9.20
CA ASP A 7 11.87 5.33 9.90
C ASP A 7 10.73 4.77 9.03
N LEU A 8 10.41 5.42 7.91
CA LEU A 8 9.35 5.02 6.98
C LEU A 8 9.85 4.05 5.90
N PHE A 9 11.16 3.86 5.79
CA PHE A 9 11.79 2.97 4.81
C PHE A 9 12.33 1.71 5.46
N VAL A 10 12.21 0.58 4.75
CA VAL A 10 12.85 -0.66 5.19
C VAL A 10 14.34 -0.64 4.83
N LYS A 11 15.18 -1.04 5.79
CA LYS A 11 16.65 -1.19 5.61
C LYS A 11 17.02 -2.31 4.63
N GLN A 12 16.09 -3.21 4.36
CA GLN A 12 16.27 -4.35 3.48
C GLN A 12 14.97 -4.62 2.73
N CYS A 13 15.07 -4.94 1.43
CA CYS A 13 13.90 -5.27 0.62
C CYS A 13 13.17 -6.51 1.17
N MET A 14 11.88 -6.38 1.47
CA MET A 14 11.08 -7.47 2.04
C MET A 14 10.82 -8.62 1.05
N ARG A 15 10.98 -8.38 -0.26
CA ARG A 15 10.76 -9.39 -1.30
C ARG A 15 12.03 -10.17 -1.66
N CYS A 16 13.16 -9.48 -1.86
CA CYS A 16 14.39 -10.10 -2.36
C CYS A 16 15.58 -10.01 -1.40
N HIS A 17 15.36 -9.46 -0.20
CA HIS A 17 16.36 -9.33 0.87
C HIS A 17 17.64 -8.58 0.48
N THR A 18 17.61 -7.81 -0.61
CA THR A 18 18.74 -6.94 -0.97
C THR A 18 18.78 -5.75 -0.02
N PRO A 19 19.96 -5.41 0.55
CA PRO A 19 20.11 -4.22 1.36
C PRO A 19 19.67 -2.98 0.61
N THR A 20 18.97 -2.12 1.31
CA THR A 20 18.56 -0.84 0.78
C THR A 20 19.76 0.12 0.81
N PRO A 21 20.05 0.89 -0.26
CA PRO A 21 21.12 1.89 -0.24
C PRO A 21 20.94 2.88 0.92
N THR A 22 22.04 3.32 1.53
CA THR A 22 22.02 4.31 2.63
C THR A 22 22.03 5.75 2.11
N ASP A 23 22.42 5.93 0.86
CA ASP A 23 22.63 7.17 0.11
C ASP A 23 21.49 7.41 -0.87
N ARG A 24 20.24 7.25 -0.40
CA ARG A 24 19.05 7.37 -1.23
C ARG A 24 18.75 8.81 -1.61
N GLU A 25 18.40 8.99 -2.87
CA GLU A 25 17.83 10.25 -3.34
C GLU A 25 16.32 10.30 -3.00
N GLU A 26 15.77 11.52 -2.93
CA GLU A 26 14.32 11.73 -2.82
C GLU A 26 13.63 11.08 -4.02
N GLY A 27 13.05 9.89 -3.82
CA GLY A 27 12.36 9.16 -4.90
C GLY A 27 12.69 7.67 -4.99
N ASP A 28 13.72 7.19 -4.29
CA ASP A 28 14.11 5.77 -4.26
C ASP A 28 13.14 4.89 -3.45
N VAL A 29 11.86 4.90 -3.81
CA VAL A 29 10.78 4.19 -3.11
C VAL A 29 10.63 2.72 -3.54
N TYR A 30 11.45 2.26 -4.50
CA TYR A 30 11.42 0.89 -5.01
C TYR A 30 12.81 0.23 -4.99
N CYS A 31 12.83 -1.09 -4.87
CA CYS A 31 14.03 -1.90 -4.91
C CYS A 31 14.57 -2.00 -6.34
N GLN A 32 15.81 -1.57 -6.58
CA GLN A 32 16.45 -1.63 -7.90
C GLN A 32 16.61 -3.05 -8.45
N LYS A 33 16.58 -4.08 -7.59
CA LYS A 33 16.74 -5.49 -8.01
C LYS A 33 15.42 -6.16 -8.42
N CYS A 34 14.31 -5.84 -7.75
CA CYS A 34 13.05 -6.57 -7.94
C CYS A 34 11.81 -5.67 -8.07
N ALA A 35 12.00 -4.35 -8.14
CA ALA A 35 10.96 -3.32 -8.21
C ALA A 35 9.94 -3.33 -7.05
N SER A 36 10.16 -4.12 -6.00
CA SER A 36 9.29 -4.15 -4.82
C SER A 36 9.40 -2.84 -4.04
N PRO A 37 8.29 -2.30 -3.49
CA PRO A 37 8.32 -1.05 -2.75
C PRO A 37 9.14 -1.18 -1.46
N LEU A 38 9.84 -0.11 -1.12
CA LEU A 38 10.73 -0.01 0.04
C LEU A 38 10.24 0.99 1.10
N ALA A 39 9.14 1.67 0.85
CA ALA A 39 8.37 2.43 1.82
C ALA A 39 6.91 2.02 1.75
N ASN A 40 6.27 1.93 2.91
CA ASN A 40 4.85 1.65 2.98
C ASN A 40 4.07 2.95 2.82
N ARG A 41 2.95 2.92 2.09
CA ARG A 41 2.09 4.08 1.86
C ARG A 41 0.63 3.70 1.76
N CYS A 42 -0.24 4.66 2.02
CA CYS A 42 -1.67 4.51 1.76
C CYS A 42 -1.93 4.33 0.26
N THR A 43 -2.72 3.31 -0.13
CA THR A 43 -3.05 3.08 -1.55
C THR A 43 -4.20 3.94 -2.05
N ASN A 44 -4.90 4.68 -1.17
CA ASN A 44 -5.83 5.72 -1.59
C ASN A 44 -5.02 6.93 -2.05
N ILE A 45 -4.67 6.93 -3.33
CA ILE A 45 -3.94 7.99 -4.02
C ILE A 45 -4.95 8.62 -4.98
N SER A 46 -5.10 9.94 -4.95
CA SER A 46 -5.90 10.64 -5.95
C SER A 46 -4.98 10.89 -7.15
N ASP A 47 -5.10 10.07 -8.18
CA ASP A 47 -4.43 10.31 -9.45
C ASP A 47 -5.25 11.25 -10.36
N ASP A 48 -6.45 11.62 -9.93
CA ASP A 48 -7.38 12.41 -10.72
C ASP A 48 -7.26 13.90 -10.40
N ASN A 49 -6.55 14.65 -11.25
CA ASN A 49 -6.58 16.12 -11.30
C ASN A 49 -8.01 16.70 -11.53
N PHE A 50 -9.03 15.84 -11.66
CA PHE A 50 -10.42 16.18 -11.97
C PHE A 50 -11.37 16.02 -10.77
N SER A 51 -10.95 15.35 -9.68
CA SER A 51 -11.79 15.13 -8.52
C SER A 51 -11.27 15.91 -7.32
N ASN A 52 -12.13 16.67 -6.64
CA ASN A 52 -11.79 17.41 -5.41
C ASN A 52 -11.58 16.49 -4.19
N TYR A 53 -11.45 15.18 -4.38
CA TYR A 53 -11.13 14.26 -3.30
C TYR A 53 -9.62 14.21 -3.15
N GLU A 54 -9.11 14.86 -2.10
CA GLU A 54 -7.70 14.72 -1.71
C GLU A 54 -7.40 13.25 -1.40
N GLY A 55 -6.61 12.62 -2.27
CA GLY A 55 -6.06 11.31 -2.01
C GLY A 55 -5.22 11.35 -0.75
N CYS A 56 -5.29 10.29 0.04
CA CYS A 56 -4.55 10.25 1.29
C CYS A 56 -3.04 10.13 1.04
N GLY A 57 -2.62 9.13 0.27
CA GLY A 57 -1.23 8.93 -0.20
C GLY A 57 -0.13 8.87 0.88
N VAL A 58 -0.46 9.04 2.16
CA VAL A 58 0.52 9.26 3.23
C VAL A 58 1.47 8.07 3.37
N ALA A 59 2.73 8.38 3.71
CA ALA A 59 3.67 7.37 4.15
C ALA A 59 3.19 6.74 5.46
N LEU A 60 3.42 5.43 5.59
CA LEU A 60 2.99 4.62 6.72
C LEU A 60 4.19 3.87 7.30
N LYS A 61 4.06 3.45 8.56
CA LYS A 61 5.03 2.52 9.16
C LYS A 61 5.09 1.21 8.36
N PRO A 62 6.26 0.54 8.26
CA PRO A 62 6.41 -0.71 7.52
C PRO A 62 5.39 -1.79 7.91
N GLU A 63 5.02 -1.87 9.19
CA GLU A 63 4.08 -2.86 9.73
C GLU A 63 2.59 -2.49 9.58
N ALA A 64 2.26 -1.28 9.12
CA ALA A 64 0.88 -0.84 9.03
C ALA A 64 0.14 -1.53 7.87
N VAL A 65 -0.90 -2.31 8.19
CA VAL A 65 -1.75 -3.00 7.19
C VAL A 65 -2.79 -2.06 6.57
N TYR A 66 -3.28 -1.10 7.35
CA TYR A 66 -4.29 -0.13 6.93
C TYR A 66 -3.83 1.31 7.26
N CYS A 67 -4.25 2.26 6.43
CA CYS A 67 -4.02 3.68 6.67
C CYS A 67 -4.86 4.15 7.88
N PRO A 68 -4.25 4.77 8.90
CA PRO A 68 -4.99 5.25 10.08
C PRO A 68 -5.89 6.45 9.76
N LYS A 69 -5.69 7.14 8.63
CA LYS A 69 -6.49 8.30 8.23
C LYS A 69 -7.77 7.92 7.48
N CYS A 70 -7.71 6.94 6.59
CA CYS A 70 -8.82 6.62 5.70
C CYS A 70 -9.19 5.12 5.65
N ALA A 71 -8.57 4.27 6.47
CA ALA A 71 -8.82 2.83 6.55
C ALA A 71 -8.63 2.04 5.24
N THR A 72 -7.97 2.64 4.24
CA THR A 72 -7.57 1.96 3.01
C THR A 72 -6.39 1.04 3.28
N ILE A 73 -6.31 -0.08 2.56
CA ILE A 73 -5.18 -1.00 2.66
C ILE A 73 -3.86 -0.29 2.34
N SER A 74 -2.78 -0.69 3.00
CA SER A 74 -1.44 -0.17 2.73
C SER A 74 -0.81 -0.85 1.52
N LEU A 75 0.19 -0.20 0.93
CA LEU A 75 0.90 -0.74 -0.22
C LEU A 75 1.59 -2.07 0.11
N PHE A 76 2.23 -2.18 1.27
CA PHE A 76 2.90 -3.42 1.67
C PHE A 76 1.91 -4.57 1.86
N ALA A 77 0.75 -4.32 2.48
CA ALA A 77 -0.28 -5.34 2.64
C ALA A 77 -0.87 -5.76 1.28
N ARG A 78 -1.13 -4.79 0.38
CA ARG A 78 -1.61 -5.06 -0.98
C ARG A 78 -0.62 -5.91 -1.79
N GLU A 79 0.68 -5.64 -1.65
CA GLU A 79 1.78 -6.36 -2.30
C GLU A 79 2.19 -7.66 -1.58
N GLN A 80 1.45 -8.06 -0.54
CA GLN A 80 1.70 -9.25 0.28
C GLN A 80 3.11 -9.29 0.90
N LEU A 81 3.67 -8.13 1.22
CA LEU A 81 4.98 -7.99 1.90
C LEU A 81 4.85 -8.07 3.43
N ILE A 82 3.64 -7.86 3.95
CA ILE A 82 3.29 -8.03 5.37
C ILE A 82 2.01 -8.85 5.49
N GLU A 83 1.84 -9.51 6.63
CA GLU A 83 0.64 -10.31 6.93
C GLU A 83 -0.59 -9.40 7.16
N ASN A 84 -1.66 -9.62 6.40
CA ASN A 84 -2.97 -9.03 6.70
C ASN A 84 -3.83 -10.03 7.49
N LYS A 85 -3.86 -9.87 8.82
CA LYS A 85 -4.63 -10.75 9.72
C LYS A 85 -6.15 -10.61 9.59
N TYR A 86 -6.63 -9.53 8.98
CA TYR A 86 -8.06 -9.22 8.86
C TYR A 86 -8.41 -8.85 7.41
N PRO A 87 -8.33 -9.78 6.44
CA PRO A 87 -8.65 -9.48 5.06
C PRO A 87 -10.10 -8.99 4.93
N LYS A 88 -10.31 -7.94 4.14
CA LYS A 88 -11.66 -7.53 3.75
C LYS A 88 -12.22 -8.62 2.83
N VAL A 89 -13.36 -9.20 3.20
CA VAL A 89 -14.08 -10.17 2.39
C VAL A 89 -15.13 -9.42 1.60
N GLU A 90 -15.13 -9.54 0.28
CA GLU A 90 -16.21 -9.02 -0.56
C GLU A 90 -17.33 -10.07 -0.61
N LEU A 91 -18.56 -9.64 -0.30
CA LEU A 91 -19.73 -10.48 -0.48
C LEU A 91 -20.13 -10.43 -1.96
N VAL A 92 -19.85 -11.51 -2.69
CA VAL A 92 -20.36 -11.68 -4.05
C VAL A 92 -21.80 -12.20 -3.93
N SER A 93 -22.78 -11.33 -4.13
CA SER A 93 -24.17 -11.73 -4.26
C SER A 93 -24.41 -12.25 -5.68
N ASN A 94 -24.48 -13.58 -5.84
CA ASN A 94 -25.01 -14.20 -7.05
C ASN A 94 -26.53 -13.98 -7.07
N PHE A 95 -26.97 -12.89 -7.68
CA PHE A 95 -28.35 -12.81 -8.14
C PHE A 95 -28.40 -13.53 -9.48
N GLU A 96 -28.78 -14.81 -9.46
CA GLU A 96 -29.24 -15.48 -10.67
C GLU A 96 -30.58 -14.84 -11.02
N ASP A 97 -30.59 -14.02 -12.08
CA ASP A 97 -31.81 -13.51 -12.67
C ASP A 97 -32.57 -14.72 -13.26
N ASP A 98 -33.49 -15.31 -12.49
CA ASP A 98 -34.50 -16.22 -13.01
C ASP A 98 -35.38 -15.43 -14.00
N GLU A 99 -35.02 -15.48 -15.29
CA GLU A 99 -35.91 -15.00 -16.35
C GLU A 99 -37.21 -15.83 -16.31
N PRO A 100 -38.40 -15.20 -16.25
CA PRO A 100 -39.64 -15.93 -16.35
C PRO A 100 -39.78 -16.53 -17.76
N VAL A 101 -39.82 -17.86 -17.84
CA VAL A 101 -40.21 -18.58 -19.05
C VAL A 101 -41.68 -18.27 -19.33
N PHE A 102 -41.94 -17.52 -20.40
CA PHE A 102 -43.27 -17.23 -20.94
C PHE A 102 -43.91 -18.44 -21.62
#